data_AF-A0A5D2E7X9-F1
#
_entry.id   AF-A0A5D2E7X9-F1
#
_cell.length_a   1.000
_cell.length_b   1.000
_cell.length_c   1.000
_cell.angle_alpha   90.00
_cell.angle_beta   90.00
_cell.angle_gamma   90.00
#
_symmetry.space_group_name_H-M   'P 1'
#
loop_
_entity.id
_entity.type
_entity.pdbx_description
1 polymer ?
#
loop_
_entity_poly.entity_id
_entity_poly.type
_entity_poly.pdbx_seq_one_letter_code
_entity_poly.pdbx_strand_id
1 'polypeptide(L)'
;MDRVDLGGQSSKERVRQKLLKQTRLERNRCLWLCQQNSAALKIQKYFRRGKVVEVERAKVREQFYKTYGKHGHHVDRHCFGPDLEFLRQLIFFVNAWNMNDISVLAEICRLIQHFVRESGDVVELFAGTNYLSNHSLVVYRLNDSHLLAFRLYITTAISVGNIVGQQTELLYTKSVKAMMSYMKQGKC
;
A
#
# COMPACT_ATOMS: atom_id res chain seq x y z
N MET A 1 67.90 39.35 17.31
CA MET A 1 66.83 39.46 18.33
C MET A 1 65.90 38.30 18.07
N ASP A 2 66.12 37.18 18.75
CA ASP A 2 65.34 35.97 18.51
C ASP A 2 64.33 35.82 19.64
N ARG A 3 63.05 35.84 19.29
CA ARG A 3 61.92 35.71 20.22
C ARG A 3 61.92 34.29 20.79
N VAL A 4 62.26 34.17 22.06
CA VAL A 4 62.12 32.92 22.82
C VAL A 4 60.64 32.71 23.12
N ASP A 5 60.09 31.63 22.57
CA ASP A 5 58.69 31.26 22.73
C ASP A 5 58.47 30.69 24.14
N LEU A 6 57.87 31.48 25.05
CA LEU A 6 57.60 31.10 26.45
C LEU A 6 56.34 30.24 26.61
N GLY A 7 55.86 29.61 25.54
CA GLY A 7 54.63 28.82 25.49
C GLY A 7 54.74 27.39 26.03
N GLY A 8 55.43 27.18 27.15
CA GLY A 8 55.59 25.84 27.74
C GLY A 8 54.34 25.39 28.51
N GLN A 9 53.48 24.55 27.92
CA GLN A 9 52.34 23.98 28.65
C GLN A 9 52.80 23.10 29.82
N SER A 10 52.32 23.43 31.02
CA SER A 10 52.51 22.64 32.25
C SER A 10 52.10 21.19 32.05
N SER A 11 52.86 20.26 32.66
CA SER A 11 52.57 18.82 32.61
C SER A 11 51.12 18.48 32.99
N LYS A 12 50.56 19.19 33.99
CA LYS A 12 49.15 19.03 34.41
C LYS A 12 48.16 19.47 33.33
N GLU A 13 48.45 20.52 32.58
CA GLU A 13 47.61 20.99 31.49
C GLU A 13 47.62 20.00 30.31
N ARG A 14 48.77 19.42 29.98
CA ARG A 14 48.86 18.34 28.97
C ARG A 14 48.04 17.11 29.35
N VAL A 15 48.07 16.71 30.63
CA VAL A 15 47.27 15.58 31.13
C VAL A 15 45.77 15.90 31.05
N ARG A 16 45.36 17.10 31.47
CA ARG A 16 43.97 17.55 31.38
C ARG A 16 43.46 17.56 29.94
N GLN A 17 44.26 18.10 29.00
CA GLN A 17 43.91 18.13 27.58
C GLN A 17 43.80 16.72 26.99
N LYS A 18 44.69 15.79 27.37
CA LYS A 18 44.59 14.38 26.96
C LYS A 18 43.31 13.73 27.49
N LEU A 19 42.96 13.94 28.75
CA LEU A 19 41.74 13.40 29.36
C LEU A 19 40.49 13.93 28.64
N LEU A 20 40.41 15.25 28.39
CA LEU A 20 39.29 15.86 27.68
C LEU A 20 39.13 15.33 26.25
N LYS A 21 40.24 15.15 25.53
CA LYS A 21 40.23 14.54 24.20
C LYS A 21 39.72 13.10 24.24
N GLN A 22 40.15 12.31 25.23
CA GLN A 22 39.70 10.94 25.42
C GLN A 22 38.20 10.87 25.73
N THR A 23 37.70 11.69 26.66
CA THR A 23 36.27 11.74 26.99
C THR A 23 35.41 12.18 25.81
N ARG A 24 35.89 13.15 25.00
CA ARG A 24 35.19 13.56 23.77
C ARG A 24 35.13 12.44 22.74
N LEU A 25 36.23 11.72 22.55
CA LEU A 25 36.31 10.62 21.60
C LEU A 25 35.38 9.47 21.99
N GLU A 26 35.33 9.12 23.29
CA GLU A 26 34.42 8.11 23.80
C GLU A 26 32.95 8.53 23.69
N ARG A 27 32.64 9.79 24.03
CA ARG A 27 31.29 10.34 23.86
C ARG A 27 30.84 10.29 22.39
N ASN A 28 31.73 10.63 21.46
CA ASN A 28 31.44 10.58 20.04
C ASN A 28 31.19 9.15 19.55
N ARG A 29 31.95 8.16 20.07
CA ARG A 29 31.71 6.74 19.79
C ARG A 29 30.35 6.28 20.30
N CYS A 30 30.00 6.60 21.55
CA CYS A 30 28.69 6.28 22.11
C CYS A 30 27.55 6.93 21.31
N LEU A 31 27.69 8.22 20.94
CA LEU A 31 26.70 8.92 20.13
C LEU A 31 26.49 8.24 18.77
N TRP A 32 27.57 7.84 18.12
CA TRP A 32 27.50 7.13 16.84
C TRP A 32 26.79 5.78 16.98
N LEU A 33 27.10 5.00 18.02
CA LEU A 33 26.42 3.75 18.31
C LEU A 33 24.92 3.96 18.61
N CYS A 34 24.57 4.99 19.41
CA CYS A 34 23.19 5.35 19.69
C CYS A 34 22.44 5.73 18.40
N GLN A 35 23.08 6.45 17.48
CA GLN A 35 22.48 6.78 16.18
C GLN A 35 22.21 5.51 15.36
N GLN A 36 23.17 4.59 15.26
CA GLN A 36 22.97 3.32 14.57
C GLN A 36 21.84 2.50 15.19
N ASN A 37 21.83 2.37 16.52
CA ASN A 37 20.78 1.67 17.24
C ASN A 37 19.41 2.32 17.01
N SER A 38 19.33 3.65 16.99
CA SER A 38 18.09 4.36 16.71
C SER A 38 17.57 4.11 15.28
N ALA A 39 18.48 4.05 14.29
CA ALA A 39 18.13 3.75 12.91
C ALA A 39 17.68 2.28 12.76
N ALA A 40 18.41 1.35 13.36
CA ALA A 40 18.05 -0.08 13.38
C ALA A 40 16.67 -0.29 14.00
N LEU A 41 16.35 0.38 15.12
CA LEU A 41 15.03 0.31 15.75
C LEU A 41 13.91 0.84 14.86
N LYS A 42 14.14 1.92 14.09
CA LYS A 42 13.16 2.44 13.12
C LYS A 42 12.88 1.39 12.04
N ILE A 43 13.93 0.79 11.48
CA ILE A 43 13.82 -0.26 10.47
C ILE A 43 13.06 -1.47 11.04
N GLN A 44 13.45 -1.96 12.22
CA GLN A 44 12.77 -3.10 12.86
C GLN A 44 11.29 -2.80 13.15
N LYS A 45 10.95 -1.59 13.63
CA LYS A 45 9.56 -1.18 13.86
C LYS A 45 8.76 -1.20 12.55
N TYR A 46 9.33 -0.70 11.47
CA TYR A 46 8.70 -0.74 10.15
C TYR A 46 8.43 -2.18 9.69
N PHE A 47 9.43 -3.06 9.77
CA PHE A 47 9.26 -4.48 9.41
C PHE A 47 8.23 -5.20 10.29
N ARG A 48 8.21 -4.91 11.61
CA ARG A 48 7.21 -5.47 12.52
C ARG A 48 5.80 -5.02 12.15
N ARG A 49 5.60 -3.73 11.84
CA ARG A 49 4.32 -3.20 11.34
C ARG A 49 3.91 -3.89 10.04
N GLY A 50 4.83 -4.05 9.10
CA GLY A 50 4.57 -4.78 7.85
C GLY A 50 4.10 -6.21 8.09
N LYS A 51 4.74 -6.95 9.01
CA LYS A 51 4.31 -8.31 9.37
C LYS A 51 2.90 -8.35 9.96
N VAL A 52 2.54 -7.39 10.82
CA VAL A 52 1.17 -7.30 11.36
C VAL A 52 0.16 -7.08 10.24
N VAL A 53 0.46 -6.20 9.29
CA VAL A 53 -0.41 -5.97 8.11
C VAL A 53 -0.56 -7.23 7.27
N GLU A 54 0.52 -7.98 7.02
CA GLU A 54 0.43 -9.24 6.26
C GLU A 54 -0.41 -10.31 6.98
N VAL A 55 -0.32 -10.40 8.30
CA VAL A 55 -1.18 -11.29 9.10
C VAL A 55 -2.66 -10.90 8.97
N GLU A 56 -2.98 -9.61 9.06
CA GLU A 56 -4.36 -9.13 8.89
C GLU A 56 -4.85 -9.34 7.46
N ARG A 57 -4.00 -9.12 6.44
CA ARG A 57 -4.33 -9.44 5.04
C ARG A 57 -4.65 -10.93 4.85
N ALA A 58 -3.90 -11.82 5.48
CA ALA A 58 -4.14 -13.25 5.40
C ALA A 58 -5.51 -13.63 6.02
N LYS A 59 -5.86 -13.04 7.17
CA LYS A 59 -7.17 -13.23 7.81
C LYS A 59 -8.32 -12.74 6.93
N VAL A 60 -8.23 -11.50 6.44
CA VAL A 60 -9.26 -10.92 5.56
C VAL A 60 -9.41 -11.73 4.28
N ARG A 61 -8.30 -12.21 3.70
CA ARG A 61 -8.33 -13.09 2.52
C ARG A 61 -9.03 -14.42 2.79
N GLU A 62 -8.74 -15.06 3.92
CA GLU A 62 -9.39 -16.31 4.30
C GLU A 62 -10.90 -16.10 4.48
N GLN A 63 -11.29 -15.04 5.18
CA GLN A 63 -12.69 -14.67 5.34
C GLN A 63 -13.37 -14.37 4.01
N PHE A 64 -12.69 -13.63 3.12
CA PHE A 64 -13.18 -13.33 1.79
C PHE A 64 -13.42 -14.62 0.98
N TYR A 65 -12.48 -15.56 0.99
CA TYR A 65 -12.65 -16.84 0.30
C TYR A 65 -13.74 -17.73 0.90
N LYS A 66 -13.94 -17.69 2.22
CA LYS A 66 -15.06 -18.38 2.87
C LYS A 66 -16.40 -17.79 2.45
N THR A 67 -16.48 -16.47 2.29
CA THR A 67 -17.73 -15.75 2.02
C THR A 67 -18.08 -15.77 0.53
N TYR A 68 -17.12 -15.46 -0.34
CA TYR A 68 -17.35 -15.19 -1.77
C TYR A 68 -16.78 -16.29 -2.69
N GLY A 69 -16.06 -17.26 -2.12
CA GLY A 69 -15.33 -18.28 -2.86
C GLY A 69 -13.98 -17.78 -3.38
N LYS A 70 -13.07 -18.72 -3.62
CA LYS A 70 -11.67 -18.43 -3.98
C LYS A 70 -11.52 -17.60 -5.27
N HIS A 71 -12.40 -17.79 -6.25
CA HIS A 71 -12.40 -17.05 -7.52
C HIS A 71 -13.69 -16.26 -7.73
N GLY A 72 -14.41 -15.94 -6.66
CA GLY A 72 -15.67 -15.20 -6.76
C GLY A 72 -16.86 -16.00 -7.28
N HIS A 73 -16.81 -17.34 -7.22
CA HIS A 73 -17.93 -18.19 -7.69
C HIS A 73 -19.25 -17.98 -6.91
N HIS A 74 -19.19 -17.43 -5.70
CA HIS A 74 -20.38 -17.11 -4.90
C HIS A 74 -20.68 -15.60 -4.91
N VAL A 75 -20.05 -14.83 -5.80
CA VAL A 75 -20.32 -13.41 -5.94
C VAL A 75 -21.52 -13.22 -6.85
N ASP A 76 -22.58 -12.66 -6.28
CA ASP A 76 -23.76 -12.23 -7.02
C ASP A 76 -23.80 -10.70 -7.18
N ARG A 77 -24.82 -10.20 -7.87
CA ARG A 77 -25.04 -8.75 -8.03
C ARG A 77 -25.23 -8.05 -6.68
N HIS A 78 -25.78 -8.73 -5.68
CA HIS A 78 -26.07 -8.17 -4.36
C HIS A 78 -24.82 -7.95 -3.51
N CYS A 79 -23.73 -8.66 -3.79
CA CYS A 79 -22.43 -8.45 -3.17
C CYS A 79 -21.86 -7.04 -3.45
N PHE A 80 -22.30 -6.39 -4.53
CA PHE A 80 -21.91 -5.03 -4.90
C PHE A 80 -22.82 -3.97 -4.26
N GLY A 81 -23.13 -4.11 -2.99
CA GLY A 81 -23.95 -3.14 -2.26
C GLY A 81 -23.26 -1.77 -2.08
N PRO A 82 -24.02 -0.75 -1.66
CA PRO A 82 -23.52 0.63 -1.48
C PRO A 82 -22.44 0.73 -0.39
N ASP A 83 -22.38 -0.25 0.51
CA ASP A 83 -21.36 -0.36 1.55
C ASP A 83 -19.99 -0.78 1.02
N LEU A 84 -19.93 -1.32 -0.21
CA LEU A 84 -18.71 -1.72 -0.90
C LEU A 84 -17.82 -2.65 -0.07
N GLU A 85 -18.39 -3.39 0.88
CA GLU A 85 -17.61 -4.21 1.82
C GLU A 85 -16.79 -5.27 1.08
N PHE A 86 -17.39 -5.89 0.07
CA PHE A 86 -16.72 -6.79 -0.86
C PHE A 86 -15.48 -6.15 -1.50
N LEU A 87 -15.62 -4.95 -2.07
CA LEU A 87 -14.50 -4.24 -2.71
C LEU A 87 -13.45 -3.80 -1.71
N ARG A 88 -13.88 -3.35 -0.52
CA ARG A 88 -12.98 -2.91 0.54
C ARG A 88 -12.10 -4.05 1.02
N GLN A 89 -12.69 -5.23 1.23
CA GLN A 89 -11.94 -6.45 1.58
C GLN A 89 -10.99 -6.83 0.45
N LEU A 90 -11.47 -6.87 -0.80
CA LEU A 90 -10.66 -7.20 -1.98
C LEU A 90 -9.44 -6.29 -2.11
N ILE A 91 -9.64 -4.97 -2.11
CA ILE A 91 -8.56 -3.98 -2.24
C ILE A 91 -7.57 -4.10 -1.07
N PHE A 92 -8.06 -4.41 0.14
CA PHE A 92 -7.21 -4.52 1.32
C PHE A 92 -6.24 -5.71 1.25
N PHE A 93 -6.71 -6.89 0.87
CA PHE A 93 -5.89 -8.11 0.89
C PHE A 93 -5.08 -8.35 -0.38
N VAL A 94 -5.48 -7.77 -1.52
CA VAL A 94 -4.79 -7.99 -2.81
C VAL A 94 -3.35 -7.50 -2.74
N ASN A 95 -2.42 -8.42 -3.00
CA ASN A 95 -1.00 -8.13 -3.05
C ASN A 95 -0.47 -8.29 -4.48
N ALA A 96 0.12 -7.24 -5.04
CA ALA A 96 0.69 -7.25 -6.39
C ALA A 96 1.88 -8.21 -6.57
N TRP A 97 2.46 -8.70 -5.47
CA TRP A 97 3.53 -9.70 -5.50
C TRP A 97 2.99 -11.13 -5.42
N ASN A 98 1.67 -11.29 -5.27
CA ASN A 98 1.01 -12.58 -5.21
C ASN A 98 0.19 -12.82 -6.48
N MET A 99 0.67 -13.70 -7.34
CA MET A 99 0.00 -14.04 -8.61
C MET A 99 -1.42 -14.57 -8.41
N ASN A 100 -1.71 -15.26 -7.32
CA ASN A 100 -3.06 -15.75 -7.04
C ASN A 100 -4.01 -14.57 -6.80
N ASP A 101 -3.58 -13.54 -6.07
CA ASP A 101 -4.41 -12.36 -5.80
C ASP A 101 -4.72 -11.58 -7.08
N ILE A 102 -3.75 -11.55 -8.00
CA ILE A 102 -3.91 -10.95 -9.33
C ILE A 102 -4.93 -11.71 -10.16
N SER A 103 -4.92 -13.05 -10.11
CA SER A 103 -5.92 -13.89 -10.79
C SER A 103 -7.31 -13.72 -10.18
N VAL A 104 -7.43 -13.63 -8.85
CA VAL A 104 -8.70 -13.34 -8.18
C VAL A 104 -9.23 -11.98 -8.62
N LEU A 105 -8.39 -10.95 -8.61
CA LEU A 105 -8.76 -9.62 -9.09
C LEU A 105 -9.25 -9.65 -10.55
N ALA A 106 -8.62 -10.46 -11.40
CA ALA A 106 -9.00 -10.59 -12.81
C ALA A 106 -10.42 -11.14 -12.94
N GLU A 107 -10.72 -12.22 -12.22
CA GLU A 107 -12.04 -12.85 -12.27
C GLU A 107 -13.13 -11.94 -11.69
N ILE A 108 -12.84 -11.23 -10.59
CA ILE A 108 -13.79 -10.24 -10.07
C ILE A 108 -14.06 -9.13 -11.09
N CYS A 109 -13.04 -8.68 -11.81
CA CYS A 109 -13.24 -7.66 -12.85
C CYS A 109 -14.09 -8.19 -14.00
N ARG A 110 -13.95 -9.46 -14.39
CA ARG A 110 -14.83 -10.09 -15.39
C ARG A 110 -16.27 -10.18 -14.91
N LEU A 111 -16.49 -10.52 -13.64
CA LEU A 111 -17.83 -10.55 -13.03
C LEU A 111 -18.47 -9.16 -13.05
N ILE A 112 -17.73 -8.12 -12.64
CA ILE A 112 -18.21 -6.73 -12.70
C ILE A 112 -18.56 -6.34 -14.14
N GLN A 113 -17.70 -6.68 -15.11
CA GLN A 113 -17.99 -6.42 -16.53
C GLN A 113 -19.28 -7.08 -16.99
N HIS A 114 -19.50 -8.33 -16.58
CA HIS A 114 -20.71 -9.07 -16.91
C HIS A 114 -21.95 -8.37 -16.35
N PHE A 115 -21.97 -8.01 -15.06
CA PHE A 115 -23.11 -7.32 -14.45
C PHE A 115 -23.33 -5.90 -15.00
N VAL A 116 -22.27 -5.18 -15.37
CA VAL A 116 -22.39 -3.86 -16.00
C VAL A 116 -22.95 -3.98 -17.41
N ARG A 117 -22.62 -5.03 -18.18
CA ARG A 117 -23.23 -5.28 -19.49
C ARG A 117 -24.73 -5.56 -19.38
N GLU A 118 -25.16 -6.20 -18.31
CA GLU A 118 -26.59 -6.49 -18.06
C GLU A 118 -27.38 -5.27 -17.56
N SER A 119 -26.78 -4.45 -16.70
CA SER A 119 -27.44 -3.27 -16.09
C SER A 119 -27.30 -1.99 -16.91
N GLY A 120 -26.23 -1.82 -17.67
CA GLY A 120 -25.95 -0.62 -18.46
C GLY A 120 -25.23 0.50 -17.70
N ASP A 121 -25.14 0.45 -16.36
CA ASP A 121 -24.46 1.46 -15.55
C ASP A 121 -23.72 0.85 -14.34
N VAL A 122 -22.45 1.25 -14.18
CA VAL A 122 -21.61 0.88 -13.03
C VAL A 122 -22.20 1.45 -11.73
N VAL A 123 -22.75 2.67 -11.78
CA VAL A 123 -23.36 3.27 -10.58
C VAL A 123 -24.59 2.48 -10.17
N GLU A 124 -25.38 1.98 -11.12
CA GLU A 124 -26.52 1.12 -10.85
C GLU A 124 -26.14 -0.20 -10.20
N LEU A 125 -25.03 -0.81 -10.63
CA LEU A 125 -24.49 -2.02 -9.99
C LEU A 125 -24.22 -1.78 -8.49
N PHE A 126 -23.59 -0.65 -8.16
CA PHE A 126 -23.17 -0.34 -6.78
C PHE A 126 -24.24 0.32 -5.91
N ALA A 127 -25.22 0.98 -6.51
CA ALA A 127 -26.33 1.61 -5.78
C ALA A 127 -27.38 0.59 -5.31
N GLY A 128 -27.38 -0.61 -5.92
CA GLY A 128 -28.28 -1.70 -5.57
C GLY A 128 -29.75 -1.38 -5.88
N THR A 129 -30.68 -2.04 -5.20
CA THR A 129 -32.13 -1.88 -5.40
C THR A 129 -32.65 -0.47 -5.11
N ASN A 130 -31.92 0.32 -4.33
CA ASN A 130 -32.29 1.69 -3.95
C ASN A 130 -31.44 2.73 -4.71
N TYR A 131 -31.45 2.65 -6.04
CA TYR A 131 -30.64 3.50 -6.93
C TYR A 131 -30.70 4.99 -6.56
N LEU A 132 -31.90 5.56 -6.51
CA LEU A 132 -32.10 7.00 -6.29
C LEU A 132 -31.54 7.49 -4.95
N SER A 133 -31.69 6.70 -3.89
CA SER A 133 -31.24 7.07 -2.54
C SER A 133 -29.73 6.91 -2.36
N ASN A 134 -29.11 5.97 -3.07
CA ASN A 134 -27.69 5.63 -2.92
C ASN A 134 -26.79 6.25 -4.00
N HIS A 135 -27.36 6.81 -5.06
CA HIS A 135 -26.62 7.31 -6.22
C HIS A 135 -25.52 8.31 -5.84
N SER A 136 -25.85 9.35 -5.05
CA SER A 136 -24.87 10.37 -4.64
C SER A 136 -23.75 9.80 -3.76
N LEU A 137 -24.09 8.88 -2.84
CA LEU A 137 -23.13 8.19 -1.97
C LEU A 137 -22.18 7.30 -2.76
N VAL A 138 -22.71 6.52 -3.70
CA VAL A 138 -21.93 5.62 -4.55
C VAL A 138 -21.05 6.41 -5.49
N VAL A 139 -21.56 7.47 -6.12
CA VAL A 139 -20.75 8.36 -6.96
C VAL A 139 -19.62 8.99 -6.15
N TYR A 140 -19.89 9.48 -4.94
CA TYR A 140 -18.85 10.01 -4.06
C TYR A 140 -17.77 8.95 -3.74
N ARG A 141 -18.17 7.73 -3.37
CA ARG A 141 -17.24 6.64 -3.05
C ARG A 141 -16.44 6.17 -4.27
N LEU A 142 -17.07 6.06 -5.44
CA LEU A 142 -16.38 5.75 -6.70
C LEU A 142 -15.46 6.87 -7.18
N ASN A 143 -15.66 8.09 -6.70
CA ASN A 143 -14.76 9.23 -6.90
C ASN A 143 -13.65 9.31 -5.85
N ASP A 144 -13.74 8.55 -4.75
CA ASP A 144 -12.67 8.48 -3.75
C ASP A 144 -11.40 7.87 -4.35
N SER A 145 -10.24 8.40 -3.97
CA SER A 145 -8.95 8.21 -4.66
C SER A 145 -8.55 6.74 -4.86
N HIS A 146 -8.85 5.88 -3.88
CA HIS A 146 -8.55 4.45 -3.93
C HIS A 146 -9.50 3.68 -4.85
N LEU A 147 -10.77 4.06 -4.86
CA LEU A 147 -11.80 3.47 -5.72
C LEU A 147 -11.80 4.08 -7.12
N LEU A 148 -11.25 5.29 -7.29
CA LEU A 148 -11.04 5.94 -8.58
C LEU A 148 -10.04 5.15 -9.43
N ALA A 149 -8.98 4.65 -8.80
CA ALA A 149 -7.99 3.83 -9.48
C ALA A 149 -8.57 2.46 -9.88
N PHE A 150 -9.42 1.88 -9.02
CA PHE A 150 -10.18 0.67 -9.32
C PHE A 150 -11.25 0.90 -10.40
N ARG A 151 -11.89 2.07 -10.42
CA ARG A 151 -12.84 2.50 -11.45
C ARG A 151 -12.14 2.75 -12.78
N LEU A 152 -11.02 3.45 -12.81
CA LEU A 152 -10.15 3.61 -13.99
C LEU A 152 -9.74 2.23 -14.52
N TYR A 153 -9.41 1.31 -13.62
CA TYR A 153 -9.06 -0.05 -13.98
C TYR A 153 -10.25 -0.82 -14.57
N ILE A 154 -11.44 -0.76 -13.96
CA ILE A 154 -12.66 -1.37 -14.49
C ILE A 154 -13.01 -0.76 -15.84
N THR A 155 -13.02 0.56 -15.98
CA THR A 155 -13.32 1.25 -17.24
C THR A 155 -12.33 0.87 -18.33
N THR A 156 -11.03 0.85 -18.01
CA THR A 156 -10.00 0.43 -18.97
C THR A 156 -10.15 -1.06 -19.31
N ALA A 157 -10.42 -1.92 -18.33
CA ALA A 157 -10.64 -3.35 -18.57
C ALA A 157 -11.92 -3.62 -19.37
N ILE A 158 -12.99 -2.83 -19.20
CA ILE A 158 -14.21 -2.85 -20.03
C ILE A 158 -13.87 -2.44 -21.47
N SER A 159 -13.14 -1.33 -21.65
CA SER A 159 -12.73 -0.84 -22.97
C SER A 159 -11.78 -1.80 -23.69
N VAL A 160 -10.86 -2.44 -22.96
CA VAL A 160 -9.88 -3.41 -23.49
C VAL A 160 -10.48 -4.80 -23.66
N GLY A 161 -11.50 -5.18 -22.87
CA GLY A 161 -12.25 -6.43 -23.03
C GLY A 161 -13.05 -6.52 -24.34
N ASN A 162 -13.18 -5.41 -25.07
CA ASN A 162 -13.67 -5.40 -26.45
C ASN A 162 -12.57 -5.69 -27.50
N ILE A 163 -11.31 -5.89 -27.08
CA ILE A 163 -10.17 -6.20 -27.96
C ILE A 163 -9.62 -7.57 -27.55
N VAL A 164 -9.91 -8.57 -28.39
CA VAL A 164 -9.53 -9.97 -28.21
C VAL A 164 -8.01 -10.16 -28.23
N GLY A 165 -7.49 -11.00 -27.32
CA GLY A 165 -6.26 -11.79 -27.50
C GLY A 165 -4.93 -11.17 -27.07
N GLN A 166 -4.25 -11.84 -26.12
CA GLN A 166 -2.82 -11.75 -25.70
C GLN A 166 -2.20 -10.37 -25.33
N GLN A 167 -2.60 -9.25 -25.93
CA GLN A 167 -2.21 -7.89 -25.49
C GLN A 167 -2.84 -7.50 -24.14
N THR A 168 -3.92 -8.18 -23.78
CA THR A 168 -4.69 -7.98 -22.54
C THR A 168 -3.83 -8.18 -21.30
N GLU A 169 -2.93 -9.16 -21.27
CA GLU A 169 -2.13 -9.47 -20.07
C GLU A 169 -1.07 -8.40 -19.77
N LEU A 170 -0.51 -7.78 -20.82
CA LEU A 170 0.49 -6.70 -20.71
C LEU A 170 -0.15 -5.35 -20.32
N LEU A 171 -1.33 -5.03 -20.87
CA LEU A 171 -2.11 -3.86 -20.46
C LEU A 171 -2.67 -4.02 -19.05
N TYR A 172 -3.09 -5.23 -18.69
CA TYR A 172 -3.56 -5.61 -17.36
C TYR A 172 -2.44 -5.42 -16.32
N THR A 173 -1.25 -5.95 -16.56
CA THR A 173 -0.10 -5.76 -15.66
C THR A 173 0.34 -4.30 -15.55
N LYS A 174 0.29 -3.52 -16.64
CA LYS A 174 0.60 -2.07 -16.60
C LYS A 174 -0.45 -1.29 -15.81
N SER A 175 -1.73 -1.59 -15.99
CA SER A 175 -2.83 -0.90 -15.33
C SER A 175 -2.91 -1.26 -13.84
N VAL A 176 -2.70 -2.54 -13.48
CA VAL A 176 -2.56 -2.98 -12.09
C VAL A 176 -1.32 -2.34 -11.45
N LYS A 177 -0.16 -2.28 -12.13
CA LYS A 177 1.02 -1.58 -11.60
C LYS A 177 0.78 -0.08 -11.39
N ALA A 178 0.07 0.59 -12.31
CA ALA A 178 -0.30 1.99 -12.18
C ALA A 178 -1.26 2.23 -11.00
N MET A 179 -2.31 1.39 -10.87
CA MET A 179 -3.25 1.41 -9.75
C MET A 179 -2.53 1.20 -8.41
N MET A 180 -1.65 0.21 -8.33
CA MET A 180 -0.86 -0.08 -7.12
C MET A 180 0.17 1.01 -6.81
N SER A 181 0.73 1.68 -7.82
CA SER A 181 1.59 2.86 -7.65
C SER A 181 0.79 4.03 -7.08
N TYR A 182 -0.43 4.25 -7.57
CA TYR A 182 -1.33 5.31 -7.09
C TYR A 182 -1.80 5.05 -5.65
N MET A 183 -2.16 3.80 -5.32
CA MET A 183 -2.51 3.41 -3.94
C MET A 183 -1.33 3.52 -2.97
N LYS A 184 -0.07 3.42 -3.44
CA LYS A 184 1.13 3.70 -2.63
C LYS A 184 1.38 5.20 -2.41
N GLN A 185 0.84 6.07 -3.26
CA GLN A 185 0.99 7.53 -3.16
C GLN A 185 -0.08 8.17 -2.27
N GLY A 186 -1.16 7.44 -1.93
CA GLY A 186 -2.09 7.75 -0.85
C GLY A 186 -1.37 7.67 0.51
N LYS A 187 -0.93 8.84 0.98
CA LYS A 187 -0.15 9.07 2.21
C LYS A 187 -0.73 8.33 3.43
N CYS A 188 0.15 7.63 4.15
CA CYS A 188 0.04 7.47 5.60
C CYS A 188 0.02 8.83 6.30
#